data_AF-A0A5K1F0T9-F1
#
_entry.id   AF-A0A5K1F0T9-F1
#
_cell.length_a   1.000
_cell.length_b   1.000
_cell.length_c   1.000
_cell.angle_alpha   90.00
_cell.angle_beta   90.00
_cell.angle_gamma   90.00
#
_symmetry.space_group_name_H-M   'P 1'
#
loop_
_entity.id
_entity.type
_entity.pdbx_description
1 polymer ?
#
loop_
_entity_poly.entity_id
_entity_poly.type
_entity_poly.pdbx_seq_one_letter_code
_entity_poly.pdbx_strand_id
1 'polypeptide(L)' 'GGHGLHHTLNTHSRKFLGILNGIDTDAWDPATDTLIRFQYTADDLQGKAGNKDALRKYLGLSSADASMPM' A
#
# COMPACT_ATOMS: atom_id res chain seq x y z
N GLY A 1 -14.71 -8.76 -14.97
CA GLY A 1 -16.02 -8.43 -15.56
C GLY A 1 -17.00 -9.53 -15.19
N GLY A 2 -18.18 -9.19 -14.65
CA GLY A 2 -19.15 -10.17 -14.17
C GLY A 2 -19.87 -10.85 -15.33
N HIS A 3 -19.77 -12.18 -15.42
CA HIS A 3 -20.41 -13.03 -16.43
C HIS A 3 -21.96 -13.02 -16.30
N GLY A 4 -22.62 -11.91 -16.62
CA GLY A 4 -24.08 -11.77 -16.59
C GLY A 4 -24.71 -11.60 -15.20
N LEU A 5 -23.95 -11.73 -14.11
CA LEU A 5 -24.47 -11.63 -12.74
C LEU A 5 -24.85 -10.20 -12.30
N HIS A 6 -24.50 -9.20 -13.09
CA HIS A 6 -24.70 -7.79 -12.76
C HIS A 6 -26.17 -7.44 -12.53
N HIS A 7 -27.09 -7.99 -13.33
CA HIS A 7 -28.53 -7.77 -13.16
C HIS A 7 -29.02 -8.31 -11.81
N THR A 8 -28.63 -9.52 -11.44
CA THR A 8 -28.99 -10.15 -10.16
C THR A 8 -28.44 -9.39 -8.96
N LEU A 9 -27.20 -8.89 -9.05
CA LEU A 9 -26.61 -8.04 -8.03
C LEU A 9 -27.35 -6.70 -7.89
N ASN A 10 -27.76 -6.08 -9.00
CA ASN A 10 -28.54 -4.84 -8.99
C ASN A 10 -29.93 -5.03 -8.38
N THR A 11 -30.63 -6.14 -8.70
CA THR A 11 -31.92 -6.50 -8.10
C THR A 11 -31.83 -6.66 -6.58
N HIS A 12 -30.66 -7.08 -6.08
CA HIS A 12 -30.38 -7.23 -4.65
C HIS A 12 -29.48 -6.12 -4.08
N SER A 13 -29.37 -4.98 -4.77
CA SER A 13 -28.50 -3.85 -4.40
C SER A 13 -28.66 -3.41 -2.94
N ARG A 14 -29.89 -3.43 -2.41
CA ARG A 14 -30.18 -3.09 -1.01
C ARG A 14 -29.47 -3.95 0.04
N LYS A 15 -29.09 -5.19 -0.30
CA LYS A 15 -28.32 -6.09 0.58
C LYS A 15 -26.93 -6.40 0.04
N PHE A 16 -26.55 -5.79 -1.08
CA PHE A 16 -25.23 -5.95 -1.66
C PHE A 16 -24.30 -4.91 -1.05
N LEU A 17 -23.34 -5.40 -0.27
CA LEU A 17 -22.37 -4.57 0.44
C LEU A 17 -20.97 -5.09 0.14
N GLY A 18 -20.02 -4.17 0.03
CA GLY A 18 -18.60 -4.52 -0.04
C GLY A 18 -18.12 -4.91 1.36
N ILE A 19 -17.37 -6.01 1.45
CA ILE A 19 -16.64 -6.38 2.66
C ILE A 19 -15.23 -5.82 2.50
N LEU A 20 -14.87 -4.84 3.34
CA LEU A 20 -13.51 -4.34 3.39
C LEU A 20 -12.64 -5.34 4.15
N ASN A 21 -11.61 -5.85 3.49
CA ASN A 21 -10.63 -6.70 4.14
C ASN A 21 -9.74 -5.87 5.07
N GLY A 22 -9.41 -6.43 6.23
CA GLY A 22 -8.38 -5.88 7.10
C GLY A 22 -6.97 -6.34 6.71
N ILE A 23 -5.99 -5.82 7.44
CA ILE A 23 -4.61 -6.31 7.46
C ILE A 23 -4.20 -6.56 8.91
N ASP A 24 -3.17 -7.38 9.09
CA ASP A 24 -2.51 -7.54 10.39
C ASP A 24 -1.58 -6.35 10.62
N THR A 25 -1.94 -5.47 11.56
CA THR A 25 -1.17 -4.26 11.85
C THR A 25 0.11 -4.53 12.60
N ASP A 26 0.22 -5.66 13.31
CA ASP A 26 1.45 -6.02 14.02
C ASP A 26 2.49 -6.58 13.04
N ALA A 27 2.02 -7.35 12.06
CA ALA A 27 2.86 -7.85 10.97
C ALA A 27 3.27 -6.76 9.98
N TRP A 28 2.41 -5.75 9.74
CA TRP A 28 2.60 -4.68 8.76
C TRP A 28 2.76 -3.29 9.41
N ASP A 29 3.62 -3.18 10.42
CA ASP A 29 3.93 -1.91 11.08
C ASP A 29 5.27 -1.32 10.60
N PRO A 30 5.30 -0.20 9.87
CA PRO A 30 6.55 0.45 9.46
C PRO A 30 7.43 0.93 10.62
N ALA A 31 6.90 1.05 11.84
CA ALA A 31 7.67 1.44 13.01
C ALA A 31 8.53 0.28 13.56
N THR A 32 8.10 -0.97 13.35
CA THR A 32 8.78 -2.17 13.87
C THR A 32 9.18 -3.18 12.79
N ASP A 33 8.82 -2.94 11.53
CA ASP A 33 9.13 -3.83 10.42
C ASP A 33 10.66 -3.95 10.22
N THR A 34 11.17 -5.17 10.38
CA THR A 34 12.59 -5.53 10.24
C THR A 34 12.99 -5.86 8.80
N LEU A 35 12.01 -5.98 7.89
CA LEU A 35 12.22 -6.27 6.48
C LEU A 35 12.54 -4.99 5.69
N ILE A 36 12.12 -3.82 6.20
CA ILE A 36 12.50 -2.52 5.64
C ILE A 36 13.80 -2.01 6.28
N ARG A 37 14.56 -1.24 5.49
CA ARG A 37 15.90 -0.80 5.91
C ARG A 37 15.87 0.33 6.94
N PHE A 38 14.84 1.17 6.89
CA PHE A 38 14.62 2.27 7.81
C PHE A 38 13.18 2.26 8.30
N GLN A 39 12.99 2.11 9.60
CA GLN A 39 11.68 2.21 10.23
C GLN A 39 11.20 3.67 10.21
N TYR A 40 9.87 3.87 10.22
CA TYR A 40 9.27 5.20 10.21
C TYR A 40 7.87 5.19 10.81
N THR A 41 7.37 6.35 11.20
CA THR A 41 6.04 6.52 11.79
C THR A 41 5.21 7.52 10.99
N ALA A 42 3.94 7.70 11.36
CA ALA A 42 3.10 8.73 10.74
C ALA A 42 3.63 10.15 11.00
N ASP A 43 4.31 10.37 12.14
CA ASP A 43 4.86 11.66 12.55
C ASP A 43 6.28 11.91 12.03
N ASP A 44 7.04 10.85 11.71
CA ASP A 44 8.38 10.93 11.12
C ASP A 44 8.48 10.08 9.84
N LEU A 45 8.43 10.75 8.70
CA LEU A 45 8.49 10.13 7.37
C LEU A 45 9.91 10.05 6.77
N GLN A 46 10.96 10.44 7.50
CA GLN A 46 12.33 10.42 6.96
C GLN A 46 12.78 9.01 6.57
N GLY A 47 12.43 8.00 7.36
CA GLY A 47 12.72 6.59 7.04
C GLY A 47 12.06 6.13 5.73
N LYS A 48 10.87 6.66 5.39
CA LYS A 48 10.21 6.38 4.11
C LYS A 48 11.00 6.91 2.91
N ALA A 49 11.57 8.11 3.03
CA ALA A 49 12.46 8.66 1.99
C ALA A 49 13.76 7.84 1.86
N GLY A 50 14.33 7.40 2.99
CA GLY A 50 15.49 6.50 3.01
C GLY A 50 15.21 5.15 2.32
N ASN A 51 14.04 4.55 2.57
CA ASN A 51 13.63 3.31 1.91
C ASN A 51 13.43 3.50 0.40
N LYS A 52 12.87 4.64 -0.05
CA LYS A 52 12.73 4.99 -1.47
C LYS A 52 14.08 5.00 -2.18
N ASP A 53 15.07 5.67 -1.60
CA ASP A 53 16.42 5.77 -2.14
C ASP A 53 17.13 4.40 -2.15
N ALA A 54 17.05 3.65 -1.05
CA ALA A 54 17.62 2.31 -0.96
C ALA A 54 17.03 1.36 -2.02
N LEU A 55 15.71 1.39 -2.22
CA LEU A 55 15.04 0.58 -3.23
C LEU A 55 15.43 0.98 -4.66
N ARG A 56 15.52 2.29 -4.94
CA ARG A 56 15.97 2.78 -6.25
C ARG A 56 17.40 2.34 -6.55
N LYS A 57 18.30 2.44 -5.58
CA LYS A 57 19.68 1.93 -5.70
C LYS A 57 19.71 0.43 -5.94
N TYR A 58 18.91 -0.34 -5.20
CA TYR A 58 18.80 -1.79 -5.37
C TYR A 58 18.31 -2.17 -6.77
N LEU A 59 17.37 -1.41 -7.34
CA LEU A 59 16.80 -1.64 -8.66
C LEU A 59 17.54 -0.94 -9.81
N GLY A 60 18.63 -0.21 -9.53
CA GLY A 60 19.37 0.56 -10.54
C GLY A 60 18.59 1.72 -11.17
N LEU A 61 17.58 2.25 -10.47
CA LEU A 61 16.76 3.35 -10.95
C LEU A 61 17.43 4.71 -10.68
N SER A 62 17.20 5.67 -11.58
CA SER A 62 17.65 7.05 -11.39
C SER A 62 17.05 7.66 -10.13
N SER A 63 17.88 8.38 -9.38
CA SER A 63 17.51 9.08 -8.14
C SER A 63 16.81 10.43 -8.39
N ALA A 64 16.38 10.71 -9.62
CA ALA A 64 15.71 11.97 -9.95
C ALA A 64 14.41 12.17 -9.15
N ASP A 65 14.32 13.37 -8.59
CA ASP A 65 13.33 13.97 -7.69
C ASP A 65 12.62 13.08 -6.64
N ALA A 66 12.80 13.46 -5.37
CA ALA A 66 12.05 12.89 -4.26
C ALA A 66 10.55 13.22 -4.34
N SER A 67 10.19 14.33 -5.02
CA SER A 67 8.83 14.84 -5.21
C SER A 67 8.04 14.12 -6.30
N MET A 68 8.70 13.39 -7.22
CA MET A 68 8.01 12.60 -8.23
C MET A 68 7.53 11.27 -7.63
N PRO A 69 6.24 10.92 -7.77
CA PRO A 69 5.75 9.59 -7.45
C PRO A 69 6.44 8.56 -8.37
N MET A 70 6.59 7.33 -7.87
CA MET A 70 6.98 6.18 -8.68
C MET A 70 5.88 5.87 -9.70
#